data_AF-A0A1V6J0Y4-F1
#
_entry.id   AF-A0A1V6J0Y4-F1
#
_cell.length_a   1.000
_cell.length_b   1.000
_cell.length_c   1.000
_cell.angle_alpha   90.00
_cell.angle_beta   90.00
_cell.angle_gamma   90.00
#
_symmetry.space_group_name_H-M   'P 1'
#
loop_
_entity.id
_entity.type
_entity.pdbx_description
1 polymer ?
#
loop_
_entity_poly.entity_id
_entity_poly.type
_entity_poly.pdbx_seq_one_letter_code
_entity_poly.pdbx_strand_id
1 'polypeptide(L)'
;MLLQIKVQLRSALFYACVFVTAATTMRTSGQTNMNVVAVVLGEEIHLSVLDPPATLLAEKKKHLDMSAYQGWLLDQRASALLRYAESILFARYAETAEVSLSERDIQEYLVMQQRASGELRGIITQKIAAVKLELAINNLSEERRRELSNRLSILASHPLAGSSTQESANHETKQVEKACLFLHVRNINRELYRQYGGRVLLSSLGYATPIDARRDYLLECEQRGDLKIFDNNIRQKIRELICKIETGDIVEGIAAERAMSEKGLPQKGVAPERGRPLEVPVPLEADVPQTQKVPQTENVFKE
;
A
#
# COMPACT_ATOMS: atom_id res chain seq x y z
N MET A 1 -17.86 -14.95 -22.95
CA MET A 1 -17.51 -16.26 -22.35
C MET A 1 -16.10 -16.74 -22.70
N LEU A 2 -15.70 -16.88 -23.97
CA LEU A 2 -14.36 -17.36 -24.33
C LEU A 2 -13.19 -16.44 -23.91
N LEU A 3 -13.44 -15.13 -23.72
CA LEU A 3 -12.45 -14.19 -23.17
C LEU A 3 -12.27 -14.34 -21.64
N GLN A 4 -13.35 -14.64 -20.91
CA GLN A 4 -13.37 -14.80 -19.45
C GLN A 4 -12.54 -16.00 -18.98
N ILE A 5 -12.62 -17.12 -19.71
CA ILE A 5 -11.82 -18.32 -19.41
C ILE A 5 -10.33 -18.04 -19.60
N LYS A 6 -9.94 -17.22 -20.60
CA LYS A 6 -8.52 -16.93 -20.89
C LYS A 6 -7.85 -16.03 -19.85
N VAL A 7 -8.58 -15.13 -19.20
CA VAL A 7 -8.01 -14.22 -18.18
C VAL A 7 -7.86 -14.93 -16.83
N GLN A 8 -8.87 -15.71 -16.42
CA GLN A 8 -8.81 -16.56 -15.22
C GLN A 8 -7.70 -17.62 -15.32
N LEU A 9 -7.55 -18.27 -16.49
CA LEU A 9 -6.46 -19.23 -16.72
C LEU A 9 -5.08 -18.56 -16.69
N ARG A 10 -4.92 -17.35 -17.24
CA ARG A 10 -3.61 -16.67 -17.30
C ARG A 10 -3.15 -16.12 -15.95
N SER A 11 -4.07 -15.67 -15.08
CA SER A 11 -3.74 -15.27 -13.71
C SER A 11 -3.29 -16.48 -12.89
N ALA A 12 -4.02 -17.59 -12.95
CA ALA A 12 -3.63 -18.83 -12.29
C ALA A 12 -2.32 -19.42 -12.88
N LEU A 13 -2.11 -19.32 -14.21
CA LEU A 13 -0.87 -19.76 -14.87
C LEU A 13 0.31 -18.83 -14.59
N PHE A 14 0.15 -17.54 -14.35
CA PHE A 14 1.29 -16.65 -14.04
C PHE A 14 1.86 -16.96 -12.65
N TYR A 15 0.99 -17.26 -11.67
CA TYR A 15 1.43 -17.79 -10.39
C TYR A 15 1.90 -19.25 -10.52
N ALA A 16 1.23 -20.12 -11.28
CA ALA A 16 1.65 -21.53 -11.41
C ALA A 16 2.94 -21.75 -12.25
N CYS A 17 3.24 -20.94 -13.26
CA CYS A 17 4.47 -21.12 -14.07
C CYS A 17 5.76 -20.67 -13.37
N VAL A 18 5.66 -19.83 -12.33
CA VAL A 18 6.78 -19.59 -11.42
C VAL A 18 6.96 -20.77 -10.45
N PHE A 19 5.91 -21.56 -10.20
CA PHE A 19 5.89 -22.64 -9.20
C PHE A 19 6.25 -24.04 -9.76
N VAL A 20 5.97 -24.36 -11.03
CA VAL A 20 6.11 -25.74 -11.54
C VAL A 20 7.55 -26.15 -11.86
N THR A 21 8.51 -25.23 -12.02
CA THR A 21 9.93 -25.60 -12.16
C THR A 21 10.62 -25.91 -10.82
N ALA A 22 9.97 -25.68 -9.68
CA ALA A 22 10.56 -25.91 -8.35
C ALA A 22 10.12 -27.24 -7.69
N ALA A 23 9.05 -27.87 -8.14
CA ALA A 23 8.34 -28.89 -7.35
C ALA A 23 8.81 -30.37 -7.51
N THR A 24 9.87 -30.68 -8.28
CA THR A 24 10.26 -32.08 -8.54
C THR A 24 11.61 -32.52 -7.94
N THR A 25 12.11 -31.84 -6.92
CA THR A 25 13.19 -32.41 -6.07
C THR A 25 12.69 -32.64 -4.65
N MET A 26 11.91 -33.71 -4.47
CA MET A 26 11.79 -34.37 -3.16
C MET A 26 13.18 -34.83 -2.73
N ARG A 27 13.86 -33.96 -1.97
CA ARG A 27 15.19 -34.19 -1.42
C ARG A 27 15.04 -34.93 -0.10
N THR A 28 15.70 -36.08 -0.05
CA THR A 28 16.00 -36.87 1.14
C THR A 28 16.61 -36.00 2.23
N SER A 29 15.94 -36.02 3.39
CA SER A 29 16.39 -35.47 4.66
C SER A 29 17.74 -36.07 5.07
N GLY A 30 18.72 -35.23 5.39
CA GLY A 30 20.01 -35.69 5.92
C GLY A 30 21.08 -34.63 6.13
N GLN A 31 20.88 -33.42 5.61
CA GLN A 31 21.77 -32.28 5.89
C GLN A 31 20.88 -31.06 6.11
N THR A 32 20.71 -30.66 7.36
CA THR A 32 20.15 -29.35 7.72
C THR A 32 21.02 -28.31 7.04
N ASN A 33 20.53 -27.80 5.91
CA ASN A 33 21.20 -26.76 5.15
C ASN A 33 21.28 -25.54 6.09
N MET A 34 22.49 -25.20 6.54
CA MET A 34 22.80 -24.11 7.49
C MET A 34 22.31 -22.72 7.02
N ASN A 35 21.63 -22.64 5.89
CA ASN A 35 21.18 -21.41 5.25
C ASN A 35 19.65 -21.24 5.22
N VAL A 36 18.86 -22.21 5.71
CA VAL A 36 17.40 -22.05 5.83
C VAL A 36 17.08 -21.21 7.06
N VAL A 37 16.45 -20.05 6.84
CA VAL A 37 16.11 -19.09 7.89
C VAL A 37 14.65 -19.15 8.30
N ALA A 38 13.78 -19.65 7.42
CA ALA A 38 12.37 -19.82 7.71
C ALA A 38 11.73 -20.90 6.83
N VAL A 39 10.55 -21.34 7.21
CA VAL A 39 9.62 -22.13 6.40
C VAL A 39 8.26 -21.41 6.38
N VAL A 40 7.70 -21.21 5.19
CA VAL A 40 6.37 -20.61 4.99
C VAL A 40 5.51 -21.58 4.18
N LEU A 41 4.43 -22.10 4.77
CA LEU A 41 3.57 -23.13 4.17
C LEU A 41 4.35 -24.35 3.63
N GLY A 42 5.44 -24.73 4.30
CA GLY A 42 6.31 -25.84 3.89
C GLY A 42 7.44 -25.46 2.93
N GLU A 43 7.47 -24.23 2.41
CA GLU A 43 8.55 -23.76 1.54
C GLU A 43 9.73 -23.22 2.35
N GLU A 44 10.93 -23.76 2.10
CA GLU A 44 12.17 -23.33 2.75
C GLU A 44 12.66 -22.00 2.18
N ILE A 45 12.89 -21.04 3.07
CA ILE A 45 13.42 -19.72 2.72
C ILE A 45 14.87 -19.64 3.14
N HIS A 46 15.73 -19.34 2.16
CA HIS A 46 17.16 -19.22 2.37
C HIS A 46 17.58 -17.77 2.60
N LEU A 47 18.63 -17.57 3.41
CA LEU A 47 19.16 -16.24 3.73
C LEU A 47 19.51 -15.42 2.49
N SER A 48 20.06 -16.05 1.45
CA SER A 48 20.46 -15.40 0.20
C SER A 48 19.29 -14.77 -0.56
N VAL A 49 18.06 -15.24 -0.35
CA VAL A 49 16.84 -14.69 -0.98
C VAL A 49 16.42 -13.40 -0.26
N LEU A 50 16.81 -13.23 1.00
CA LEU A 50 16.48 -12.06 1.81
C LEU A 50 17.50 -10.93 1.68
N ASP A 51 18.66 -11.19 1.07
CA ASP A 51 19.71 -10.20 0.92
C ASP A 51 19.34 -9.12 -0.10
N PRO A 52 19.54 -7.83 0.22
CA PRO A 52 19.46 -6.76 -0.75
C PRO A 52 20.40 -6.99 -1.95
N PRO A 53 20.16 -6.32 -3.10
CA PRO A 53 21.07 -6.37 -4.24
C PRO A 53 22.51 -6.03 -3.86
N ALA A 54 23.49 -6.74 -4.45
CA ALA A 54 24.91 -6.58 -4.13
C ALA A 54 25.42 -5.14 -4.27
N THR A 55 24.87 -4.36 -5.20
CA THR A 55 25.19 -2.94 -5.39
C THR A 55 24.82 -2.11 -4.18
N LEU A 56 23.62 -2.31 -3.61
CA LEU A 56 23.15 -1.62 -2.41
C LEU A 56 23.94 -2.04 -1.17
N LEU A 57 24.28 -3.33 -1.05
CA LEU A 57 25.15 -3.82 0.03
C LEU A 57 26.52 -3.13 -0.01
N ALA A 58 27.15 -3.07 -1.19
CA ALA A 58 28.43 -2.41 -1.38
C ALA A 58 28.36 -0.91 -1.10
N GLU A 59 27.28 -0.23 -1.47
CA GLU A 59 27.06 1.18 -1.18
C GLU A 59 26.89 1.43 0.33
N LYS A 60 26.00 0.70 1.00
CA LYS A 60 25.76 0.90 2.44
C LYS A 60 26.98 0.60 3.29
N LYS A 61 27.78 -0.39 2.91
CA LYS A 61 29.03 -0.73 3.59
C LYS A 61 30.10 0.37 3.50
N LYS A 62 30.01 1.29 2.52
CA LYS A 62 30.90 2.48 2.43
C LYS A 62 30.50 3.59 3.40
N HIS A 63 29.24 3.65 3.80
CA HIS A 63 28.66 4.78 4.54
C HIS A 63 28.35 4.48 6.01
N LEU A 64 28.26 3.20 6.37
CA LEU A 64 27.95 2.74 7.71
C LEU A 64 29.18 2.07 8.32
N ASP A 65 29.40 2.25 9.62
CA ASP A 65 30.31 1.38 10.36
C ASP A 65 29.78 -0.06 10.40
N MET A 66 30.61 -1.01 10.83
CA MET A 66 30.25 -2.43 10.80
C MET A 66 29.02 -2.75 11.66
N SER A 67 28.85 -2.10 12.81
CA SER A 67 27.71 -2.36 13.70
C SER A 67 26.42 -1.83 13.09
N ALA A 68 26.43 -0.58 12.62
CA ALA A 68 25.30 0.04 11.93
C ALA A 68 24.92 -0.70 10.65
N TYR A 69 25.91 -1.20 9.90
CA TYR A 69 25.68 -2.02 8.71
C TYR A 69 24.99 -3.34 9.04
N GLN A 70 25.43 -4.06 10.08
CA GLN A 70 24.78 -5.32 10.48
C GLN A 70 23.35 -5.10 10.98
N GLY A 71 23.11 -4.04 11.75
CA GLY A 71 21.76 -3.66 12.18
C GLY A 71 20.86 -3.34 10.99
N TRP A 72 21.32 -2.51 10.05
CA TRP A 72 20.59 -2.23 8.81
C TRP A 72 20.30 -3.50 8.00
N LEU A 73 21.29 -4.39 7.84
CA LEU A 73 21.11 -5.62 7.07
C LEU A 73 20.09 -6.56 7.72
N LEU A 74 20.09 -6.68 9.04
CA LEU A 74 19.08 -7.44 9.78
C LEU A 74 17.68 -6.86 9.55
N ASP A 75 17.53 -5.54 9.59
CA ASP A 75 16.25 -4.85 9.36
C ASP A 75 15.71 -5.10 7.95
N GLN A 76 16.60 -5.08 6.95
CA GLN A 76 16.25 -5.38 5.56
C GLN A 76 15.81 -6.84 5.40
N ARG A 77 16.56 -7.79 5.97
CA ARG A 77 16.23 -9.23 5.89
C ARG A 77 14.92 -9.56 6.58
N ALA A 78 14.69 -8.98 7.77
CA ALA A 78 13.43 -9.14 8.49
C ALA A 78 12.24 -8.57 7.71
N SER A 79 12.40 -7.38 7.13
CA SER A 79 11.36 -6.76 6.30
C SER A 79 11.11 -7.57 5.02
N ALA A 80 12.15 -8.10 4.39
CA ALA A 80 12.03 -8.96 3.21
C ALA A 80 11.27 -10.24 3.53
N LEU A 81 11.64 -10.93 4.63
CA LEU A 81 10.97 -12.15 5.06
C LEU A 81 9.51 -11.89 5.45
N LEU A 82 9.21 -10.81 6.18
CA LEU A 82 7.83 -10.46 6.53
C LEU A 82 6.98 -10.22 5.29
N ARG A 83 7.46 -9.42 4.32
CA ARG A 83 6.72 -9.19 3.06
C ARG A 83 6.48 -10.48 2.28
N TYR A 84 7.48 -11.35 2.23
CA TYR A 84 7.36 -12.65 1.57
C TYR A 84 6.32 -13.53 2.27
N ALA A 85 6.43 -13.68 3.60
CA ALA A 85 5.49 -14.47 4.40
C ALA A 85 4.06 -13.93 4.28
N GLU A 86 3.86 -12.61 4.40
CA GLU A 86 2.55 -11.99 4.21
C GLU A 86 1.98 -12.27 2.82
N SER A 87 2.78 -12.18 1.76
CA SER A 87 2.29 -12.41 0.40
C SER A 87 1.72 -13.83 0.22
N ILE A 88 2.38 -14.84 0.80
CA ILE A 88 1.97 -16.24 0.69
C ILE A 88 0.81 -16.54 1.64
N LEU A 89 0.94 -16.16 2.91
CA LEU A 89 -0.08 -16.44 3.92
C LEU A 89 -1.39 -15.72 3.59
N PHE A 90 -1.34 -14.49 3.09
CA PHE A 90 -2.56 -13.73 2.80
C PHE A 90 -3.23 -14.20 1.50
N ALA A 91 -2.46 -14.69 0.53
CA ALA A 91 -3.01 -15.40 -0.61
C ALA A 91 -3.74 -16.67 -0.15
N ARG A 92 -3.13 -17.46 0.75
CA ARG A 92 -3.77 -18.64 1.34
C ARG A 92 -5.03 -18.28 2.13
N TYR A 93 -4.99 -17.21 2.90
CA TYR A 93 -6.16 -16.70 3.62
C TYR A 93 -7.30 -16.32 2.67
N ALA A 94 -6.97 -15.63 1.56
CA ALA A 94 -7.95 -15.24 0.55
C ALA A 94 -8.68 -16.45 -0.03
N GLU A 95 -7.97 -17.56 -0.28
CA GLU A 95 -8.57 -18.82 -0.72
C GLU A 95 -9.53 -19.38 0.32
N THR A 96 -9.11 -19.47 1.59
CA THR A 96 -9.93 -20.08 2.66
C THR A 96 -11.13 -19.22 3.06
N ALA A 97 -11.00 -17.89 2.94
CA ALA A 97 -12.07 -16.94 3.20
C ALA A 97 -12.95 -16.69 1.95
N GLU A 98 -12.72 -17.42 0.86
CA GLU A 98 -13.44 -17.32 -0.41
C GLU A 98 -13.48 -15.89 -0.98
N VAL A 99 -12.39 -15.14 -0.77
CA VAL A 99 -12.21 -13.79 -1.29
C VAL A 99 -12.02 -13.86 -2.79
N SER A 100 -13.12 -13.66 -3.52
CA SER A 100 -13.14 -13.58 -4.97
C SER A 100 -13.37 -12.14 -5.44
N LEU A 101 -12.91 -11.85 -6.66
CA LEU A 101 -13.19 -10.61 -7.36
C LEU A 101 -14.02 -10.90 -8.59
N SER A 102 -15.19 -10.27 -8.69
CA SER A 102 -15.99 -10.34 -9.90
C SER A 102 -15.52 -9.29 -10.92
N GLU A 103 -15.76 -9.58 -12.20
CA GLU A 103 -15.55 -8.59 -13.27
C GLU A 103 -16.37 -7.31 -13.04
N ARG A 104 -17.55 -7.47 -12.43
CA ARG A 104 -18.41 -6.36 -12.04
C ARG A 104 -17.75 -5.45 -11.02
N ASP A 105 -17.12 -6.00 -9.97
CA ASP A 105 -16.42 -5.19 -8.94
C ASP A 105 -15.30 -4.35 -9.55
N ILE A 106 -14.55 -4.94 -10.48
CA ILE A 106 -13.46 -4.27 -11.20
C ILE A 106 -14.01 -3.10 -12.03
N GLN A 107 -15.09 -3.33 -12.79
CA GLN A 107 -15.71 -2.29 -13.61
C GLN A 107 -16.32 -1.17 -12.76
N GLU A 108 -17.03 -1.51 -11.68
CA GLU A 108 -17.58 -0.53 -10.75
C GLU A 108 -16.48 0.35 -10.12
N TYR A 109 -15.35 -0.26 -9.74
CA TYR A 109 -14.19 0.46 -9.23
C TYR A 109 -13.57 1.40 -10.28
N LEU A 110 -13.40 0.95 -11.52
CA LEU A 110 -12.84 1.78 -12.59
C LEU A 110 -13.75 2.97 -12.92
N VAL A 111 -15.07 2.75 -12.98
CA VAL A 111 -16.05 3.83 -13.17
C VAL A 111 -16.00 4.83 -12.02
N MET A 112 -15.90 4.35 -10.77
CA MET A 112 -15.75 5.21 -9.60
C MET A 112 -14.45 6.03 -9.69
N GLN A 113 -13.31 5.40 -10.04
CA GLN A 113 -12.02 6.08 -10.18
C GLN A 113 -12.06 7.14 -11.29
N GLN A 114 -12.72 6.83 -12.41
CA GLN A 114 -12.91 7.77 -13.52
C GLN A 114 -13.75 8.98 -13.11
N ARG A 115 -14.85 8.76 -12.37
CA ARG A 115 -15.70 9.84 -11.83
C ARG A 115 -14.91 10.73 -10.87
N ALA A 116 -14.24 10.14 -9.88
CA ALA A 116 -13.44 10.87 -8.90
C ALA A 116 -12.32 11.69 -9.58
N SER A 117 -11.66 11.12 -10.60
CA SER A 117 -10.64 11.82 -11.38
C SER A 117 -11.24 12.96 -12.21
N GLY A 118 -12.44 12.78 -12.75
CA GLY A 118 -13.19 13.81 -13.48
C GLY A 118 -13.58 14.99 -12.60
N GLU A 119 -14.10 14.73 -11.40
CA GLU A 119 -14.43 15.75 -10.40
C GLU A 119 -13.18 16.54 -9.98
N LEU A 120 -12.09 15.84 -9.65
CA LEU A 120 -10.83 16.48 -9.28
C LEU A 120 -10.25 17.31 -10.42
N ARG A 121 -10.33 16.83 -11.67
CA ARG A 121 -9.94 17.60 -12.86
C ARG A 121 -10.77 18.88 -13.00
N GLY A 122 -12.08 18.81 -12.76
CA GLY A 122 -12.98 19.97 -12.76
C GLY A 122 -12.52 21.03 -11.75
N ILE A 123 -12.25 20.60 -10.51
CA ILE A 123 -11.74 21.46 -9.43
C ILE A 123 -10.40 22.10 -9.82
N ILE A 124 -9.46 21.33 -10.34
CA ILE A 124 -8.13 21.85 -10.76
C ILE A 124 -8.28 22.86 -11.89
N THR A 125 -9.12 22.56 -12.88
CA THR A 125 -9.38 23.45 -14.03
C THR A 125 -9.98 24.77 -13.59
N GLN A 126 -10.96 24.74 -12.68
CA GLN A 126 -11.56 25.93 -12.09
C GLN A 126 -10.52 26.75 -11.32
N LYS A 127 -9.67 26.11 -10.51
CA LYS A 127 -8.59 26.79 -9.77
C LYS A 127 -7.57 27.44 -10.71
N ILE A 128 -7.19 26.77 -11.79
CA ILE A 128 -6.30 27.32 -12.83
C ILE A 128 -6.95 28.55 -13.47
N ALA A 129 -8.21 28.46 -13.86
CA ALA A 129 -8.95 29.58 -14.47
C ALA A 129 -9.05 30.77 -13.52
N ALA A 130 -9.37 30.54 -12.24
CA ALA A 130 -9.44 31.59 -11.22
C ALA A 130 -8.09 32.30 -11.03
N VAL A 131 -6.99 31.56 -10.92
CA VAL A 131 -5.63 32.15 -10.79
C VAL A 131 -5.26 32.96 -12.03
N LYS A 132 -5.64 32.51 -13.24
CA LYS A 132 -5.41 33.27 -14.48
C LYS A 132 -6.22 34.57 -14.52
N LEU A 133 -7.46 34.57 -14.05
CA LEU A 133 -8.28 35.78 -13.95
C LEU A 133 -7.68 36.77 -12.95
N GLU A 134 -7.22 36.29 -11.79
CA GLU A 134 -6.54 37.15 -10.81
C GLU A 134 -5.26 37.76 -11.40
N LEU A 135 -4.45 36.98 -12.11
CA LEU A 135 -3.22 37.46 -12.77
C LEU A 135 -3.46 38.52 -13.84
N ALA A 136 -4.67 38.59 -14.42
CA ALA A 136 -5.03 39.59 -15.42
C ALA A 136 -5.35 40.98 -14.83
N ILE A 137 -5.40 41.13 -13.50
CA ILE A 137 -5.63 42.42 -12.84
C ILE A 137 -4.38 43.30 -13.01
N ASN A 138 -4.55 44.48 -13.61
CA ASN A 138 -3.43 45.38 -13.97
C ASN A 138 -2.64 45.93 -12.76
N ASN A 139 -3.27 46.01 -11.57
CA ASN A 139 -2.71 46.67 -10.38
C ASN A 139 -2.25 45.68 -9.29
N LEU A 140 -1.80 44.48 -9.65
CA LEU A 140 -1.22 43.55 -8.66
C LEU A 140 0.18 44.01 -8.21
N SER A 141 0.49 43.81 -6.93
CA SER A 141 1.87 43.91 -6.46
C SER A 141 2.74 42.81 -7.07
N GLU A 142 4.04 43.08 -7.22
CA GLU A 142 5.00 42.10 -7.76
C GLU A 142 5.07 40.82 -6.90
N GLU A 143 4.93 40.96 -5.58
CA GLU A 143 4.85 39.83 -4.67
C GLU A 143 3.63 38.94 -4.95
N ARG A 144 2.44 39.55 -5.07
CA ARG A 144 1.20 38.81 -5.37
C ARG A 144 1.25 38.15 -6.75
N ARG A 145 1.80 38.83 -7.74
CA ARG A 145 2.01 38.28 -9.10
C ARG A 145 2.94 37.07 -9.07
N ARG A 146 4.02 37.11 -8.29
CA ARG A 146 4.94 35.97 -8.11
C ARG A 146 4.25 34.80 -7.41
N GLU A 147 3.52 35.05 -6.33
CA GLU A 147 2.76 34.03 -5.60
C GLU A 147 1.76 33.31 -6.52
N LEU A 148 0.94 34.06 -7.26
CA LEU A 148 -0.03 33.51 -8.20
C LEU A 148 0.62 32.76 -9.35
N SER A 149 1.77 33.23 -9.86
CA SER A 149 2.53 32.54 -10.91
C SER A 149 3.08 31.20 -10.41
N ASN A 150 3.60 31.16 -9.18
CA ASN A 150 4.06 29.92 -8.55
C ASN A 150 2.89 28.95 -8.35
N ARG A 151 1.75 29.44 -7.84
CA ARG A 151 0.53 28.63 -7.67
C ARG A 151 0.02 28.07 -8.99
N LEU A 152 0.01 28.86 -10.05
CA LEU A 152 -0.36 28.42 -11.39
C LEU A 152 0.59 27.33 -11.90
N SER A 153 1.89 27.48 -11.69
CA SER A 153 2.89 26.47 -12.07
C SER A 153 2.63 25.13 -11.35
N ILE A 154 2.39 25.17 -10.04
CA ILE A 154 2.05 23.98 -9.25
C ILE A 154 0.78 23.31 -9.79
N LEU A 155 -0.31 24.08 -9.97
CA LEU A 155 -1.58 23.55 -10.47
C LEU A 155 -1.46 22.99 -11.90
N ALA A 156 -0.74 23.67 -12.79
CA ALA A 156 -0.55 23.24 -14.18
C ALA A 156 0.34 22.00 -14.31
N SER A 157 1.27 21.80 -13.36
CA SER A 157 2.10 20.59 -13.29
C SER A 157 1.36 19.36 -12.77
N HIS A 158 0.14 19.52 -12.25
CA HIS A 158 -0.64 18.42 -11.72
C HIS A 158 -1.00 17.43 -12.85
N PRO A 159 -0.85 16.10 -12.66
CA PRO A 159 -1.10 15.12 -13.73
C PRO A 159 -2.50 15.22 -14.36
N LEU A 160 -3.49 15.64 -13.59
CA LEU A 160 -4.87 15.83 -14.05
C LEU A 160 -5.15 17.17 -14.74
N ALA A 161 -4.21 18.12 -14.77
CA ALA A 161 -4.39 19.43 -15.41
C ALA A 161 -4.28 19.36 -16.94
N GLY A 162 -3.66 18.30 -17.49
CA GLY A 162 -3.56 18.07 -18.93
C GLY A 162 -4.76 17.31 -19.51
N SER A 163 -5.26 17.78 -20.66
CA SER A 163 -6.20 17.02 -21.48
C SER A 163 -5.42 16.06 -22.38
N SER A 164 -5.44 14.76 -22.08
CA SER A 164 -5.09 13.77 -23.10
C SER A 164 -5.97 12.55 -22.99
N THR A 165 -7.10 12.64 -23.69
CA THR A 165 -8.02 11.56 -24.07
C THR A 165 -7.38 10.51 -25.00
N GLN A 166 -6.06 10.51 -25.15
CA GLN A 166 -5.30 9.53 -25.93
C GLN A 166 -4.57 8.57 -24.99
N GLU A 167 -5.34 7.87 -24.15
CA GLU A 167 -4.82 6.74 -23.40
C GLU A 167 -4.92 5.49 -24.28
N SER A 168 -3.75 5.01 -24.73
CA SER A 168 -3.64 3.79 -25.54
C SER A 168 -4.22 2.55 -24.82
N ALA A 169 -4.55 1.50 -25.56
CA ALA A 169 -5.00 0.21 -25.02
C ALA A 169 -4.04 -0.40 -23.94
N ASN A 170 -2.74 -0.06 -23.98
CA ASN A 170 -1.78 -0.48 -22.95
C ASN A 170 -2.03 0.19 -21.59
N HIS A 171 -2.68 1.36 -21.56
CA HIS A 171 -3.03 2.03 -20.31
C HIS A 171 -4.21 1.35 -19.63
N GLU A 172 -5.21 0.92 -20.41
CA GLU A 172 -6.39 0.21 -19.90
C GLU A 172 -6.00 -1.10 -19.22
N THR A 173 -5.17 -1.94 -19.86
CA THR A 173 -4.68 -3.19 -19.24
C THR A 173 -3.98 -2.93 -17.91
N LYS A 174 -3.10 -1.93 -17.84
CA LYS A 174 -2.39 -1.56 -16.61
C LYS A 174 -3.34 -1.02 -15.54
N GLN A 175 -4.43 -0.33 -15.90
CA GLN A 175 -5.43 0.11 -14.94
C GLN A 175 -6.22 -1.06 -14.38
N VAL A 176 -6.63 -2.00 -15.22
CA VAL A 176 -7.33 -3.23 -14.79
C VAL A 176 -6.45 -4.02 -13.82
N GLU A 177 -5.16 -4.25 -14.13
CA GLU A 177 -4.23 -4.95 -13.24
C GLU A 177 -4.10 -4.25 -11.88
N LYS A 178 -3.95 -2.92 -11.87
CA LYS A 178 -3.89 -2.12 -10.63
C LYS A 178 -5.20 -2.20 -9.83
N ALA A 179 -6.35 -2.15 -10.50
CA ALA A 179 -7.66 -2.27 -9.88
C ALA A 179 -7.84 -3.65 -9.25
N CYS A 180 -7.46 -4.73 -9.94
CA CYS A 180 -7.48 -6.08 -9.40
C CYS A 180 -6.63 -6.18 -8.13
N LEU A 181 -5.39 -5.69 -8.15
CA LEU A 181 -4.52 -5.71 -6.97
C LEU A 181 -5.13 -4.91 -5.81
N PHE A 182 -5.63 -3.70 -6.08
CA PHE A 182 -6.25 -2.85 -5.07
C PHE A 182 -7.46 -3.54 -4.42
N LEU A 183 -8.40 -4.03 -5.23
CA LEU A 183 -9.62 -4.66 -4.74
C LEU A 183 -9.31 -5.97 -4.00
N HIS A 184 -8.32 -6.73 -4.46
CA HIS A 184 -7.91 -7.97 -3.80
C HIS A 184 -7.40 -7.69 -2.39
N VAL A 185 -6.46 -6.75 -2.25
CA VAL A 185 -5.93 -6.33 -0.94
C VAL A 185 -7.02 -5.74 -0.06
N ARG A 186 -7.92 -4.92 -0.62
CA ARG A 186 -9.07 -4.36 0.10
C ARG A 186 -9.98 -5.45 0.67
N ASN A 187 -10.32 -6.45 -0.14
CA ASN A 187 -11.21 -7.52 0.28
C ASN A 187 -10.55 -8.44 1.33
N ILE A 188 -9.27 -8.78 1.16
CA ILE A 188 -8.50 -9.52 2.19
C ILE A 188 -8.51 -8.74 3.51
N ASN A 189 -8.17 -7.45 3.48
CA ASN A 189 -8.17 -6.61 4.68
C ASN A 189 -9.58 -6.53 5.31
N ARG A 190 -10.64 -6.45 4.50
CA ARG A 190 -12.02 -6.45 5.02
C ARG A 190 -12.34 -7.76 5.74
N GLU A 191 -11.98 -8.91 5.15
CA GLU A 191 -12.25 -10.21 5.77
C GLU A 191 -11.39 -10.45 7.02
N LEU A 192 -10.10 -10.07 7.00
CA LEU A 192 -9.24 -10.09 8.18
C LEU A 192 -9.85 -9.24 9.31
N TYR A 193 -10.29 -8.01 9.01
CA TYR A 193 -10.95 -7.16 9.99
C TYR A 193 -12.25 -7.79 10.51
N ARG A 194 -13.05 -8.40 9.64
CA ARG A 194 -14.29 -9.07 10.04
C ARG A 194 -14.01 -10.23 11.01
N GLN A 195 -12.93 -10.98 10.80
CA GLN A 195 -12.59 -12.14 11.62
C GLN A 195 -11.87 -11.78 12.92
N TYR A 196 -10.90 -10.86 12.89
CA TYR A 196 -10.02 -10.57 14.03
C TYR A 196 -10.26 -9.17 14.65
N GLY A 197 -10.89 -8.24 13.94
CA GLY A 197 -11.21 -6.90 14.44
C GLY A 197 -10.01 -5.96 14.64
N GLY A 198 -10.14 -5.04 15.60
CA GLY A 198 -9.06 -4.16 16.07
C GLY A 198 -8.96 -2.79 15.39
N ARG A 199 -7.78 -2.19 15.38
CA ARG A 199 -7.53 -0.85 14.82
C ARG A 199 -7.30 -0.91 13.30
N VAL A 200 -7.70 0.16 12.62
CA VAL A 200 -7.50 0.34 11.17
C VAL A 200 -6.65 1.58 10.93
N LEU A 201 -5.55 1.41 10.19
CA LEU A 201 -4.73 2.51 9.72
C LEU A 201 -5.21 2.94 8.33
N LEU A 202 -5.48 4.24 8.16
CA LEU A 202 -5.75 4.84 6.87
C LEU A 202 -4.46 5.44 6.30
N SER A 203 -3.97 4.86 5.21
CA SER A 203 -2.85 5.46 4.48
C SER A 203 -3.29 6.70 3.69
N SER A 204 -2.34 7.57 3.36
CA SER A 204 -2.55 8.71 2.47
C SER A 204 -3.01 8.31 1.05
N LEU A 205 -2.78 7.06 0.66
CA LEU A 205 -3.27 6.48 -0.59
C LEU A 205 -4.69 5.89 -0.48
N GLY A 206 -5.36 6.07 0.66
CA GLY A 206 -6.73 5.60 0.88
C GLY A 206 -6.86 4.11 1.21
N TYR A 207 -5.75 3.38 1.40
CA TYR A 207 -5.81 2.01 1.89
C TYR A 207 -6.15 1.98 3.37
N ALA A 208 -7.17 1.20 3.72
CA ALA A 208 -7.48 0.80 5.08
C ALA A 208 -6.76 -0.52 5.39
N THR A 209 -5.91 -0.52 6.40
CA THR A 209 -5.13 -1.69 6.83
C THR A 209 -5.48 -2.03 8.28
N PRO A 210 -6.11 -3.19 8.56
CA PRO A 210 -6.47 -3.60 9.91
C PRO A 210 -5.24 -4.17 10.61
N ILE A 211 -4.51 -3.30 11.30
CA ILE A 211 -3.17 -3.58 11.82
C ILE A 211 -3.19 -4.72 12.85
N ASP A 212 -4.15 -4.70 13.77
CA ASP A 212 -4.27 -5.73 14.81
C ASP A 212 -4.71 -7.07 14.19
N ALA A 213 -5.69 -7.06 13.28
CA ALA A 213 -6.13 -8.27 12.59
C ALA A 213 -5.00 -8.97 11.81
N ARG A 214 -4.15 -8.19 11.14
CA ARG A 214 -2.99 -8.73 10.41
C ARG A 214 -1.97 -9.36 11.36
N ARG A 215 -1.66 -8.69 12.47
CA ARG A 215 -0.78 -9.24 13.52
C ARG A 215 -1.34 -10.55 14.05
N ASP A 216 -2.60 -10.56 14.45
CA ASP A 216 -3.22 -11.70 15.11
C ASP A 216 -3.29 -12.91 14.15
N TYR A 217 -3.59 -12.68 12.86
CA TYR A 217 -3.51 -13.71 11.84
C TYR A 217 -2.09 -14.27 11.64
N LEU A 218 -1.05 -13.43 11.60
CA LEU A 218 0.34 -13.90 11.47
C LEU A 218 0.79 -14.70 12.70
N LEU A 219 0.37 -14.30 13.91
CA LEU A 219 0.62 -15.05 15.14
C LEU A 219 -0.09 -16.41 15.12
N GLU A 220 -1.33 -16.48 14.64
CA GLU A 220 -2.05 -17.74 14.45
C GLU A 220 -1.32 -18.66 13.45
N CYS A 221 -0.84 -18.13 12.33
CA CYS A 221 -0.02 -18.87 11.37
C CYS A 221 1.29 -19.39 12.00
N GLU A 222 1.96 -18.61 12.85
CA GLU A 222 3.15 -19.07 13.60
C GLU A 222 2.78 -20.22 14.54
N GLN A 223 1.66 -20.11 15.28
CA GLN A 223 1.18 -21.15 16.20
C GLN A 223 0.79 -22.45 15.50
N ARG A 224 0.16 -22.37 14.32
CA ARG A 224 -0.15 -23.56 13.49
C ARG A 224 1.08 -24.17 12.83
N GLY A 225 2.21 -23.45 12.81
CA GLY A 225 3.43 -23.87 12.13
C GLY A 225 3.42 -23.60 10.62
N ASP A 226 2.47 -22.81 10.13
CA ASP A 226 2.43 -22.30 8.75
C ASP A 226 3.57 -21.30 8.51
N LEU A 227 4.03 -20.63 9.57
CA LEU A 227 5.20 -19.77 9.57
C LEU A 227 6.17 -20.26 10.66
N LYS A 228 7.38 -20.69 10.27
CA LYS A 228 8.44 -21.07 11.20
C LYS A 228 9.69 -20.27 10.88
N ILE A 229 10.17 -19.45 11.80
CA ILE A 229 11.38 -18.63 11.59
C ILE A 229 12.50 -19.19 12.45
N PHE A 230 13.54 -19.79 11.89
CA PHE A 230 14.62 -20.43 12.65
C PHE A 230 15.67 -19.45 13.17
N ASP A 231 15.88 -18.33 12.47
CA ASP A 231 16.80 -17.28 12.92
C ASP A 231 16.14 -16.40 13.99
N ASN A 232 16.66 -16.47 15.22
CA ASN A 232 16.10 -15.74 16.37
C ASN A 232 16.19 -14.22 16.23
N ASN A 233 17.25 -13.69 15.59
CA ASN A 233 17.42 -12.25 15.41
C ASN A 233 16.37 -11.73 14.41
N ILE A 234 16.19 -12.45 13.30
CA ILE A 234 15.17 -12.12 12.31
C ILE A 234 13.77 -12.25 12.92
N ARG A 235 13.50 -13.33 13.68
CA ARG A 235 12.20 -13.53 14.35
C ARG A 235 11.89 -12.38 15.30
N GLN A 236 12.84 -11.98 16.14
CA GLN A 236 12.68 -10.87 17.07
C GLN A 236 12.42 -9.56 16.32
N LYS A 237 13.17 -9.29 15.25
CA LYS A 237 12.98 -8.09 14.44
C LYS A 237 11.62 -8.04 13.75
N ILE A 238 11.11 -9.18 13.28
CA ILE A 238 9.76 -9.27 12.71
C ILE A 238 8.70 -8.94 13.77
N ARG A 239 8.83 -9.46 14.98
CA ARG A 239 7.91 -9.11 16.09
C ARG A 239 7.95 -7.61 16.40
N GLU A 240 9.13 -7.00 16.41
CA GLU A 240 9.27 -5.55 16.57
C GLU A 240 8.62 -4.76 15.43
N LEU A 241 8.80 -5.21 14.17
CA LEU A 241 8.18 -4.56 13.01
C LEU A 241 6.66 -4.62 13.09
N ILE A 242 6.10 -5.77 13.48
CA ILE A 242 4.65 -5.94 13.65
C ILE A 242 4.13 -4.99 14.74
N CYS A 243 4.84 -4.85 15.87
CA CYS A 243 4.47 -3.90 16.93
C CYS A 243 4.63 -2.43 16.49
N LYS A 244 5.64 -2.08 15.70
CA LYS A 244 5.85 -0.69 15.22
C LYS A 244 4.81 -0.24 14.20
N ILE A 245 4.16 -1.16 13.49
CA ILE A 245 3.01 -0.82 12.63
C ILE A 245 1.87 -0.22 13.48
N GLU A 246 1.80 -0.57 14.76
CA GLU A 246 0.76 -0.12 15.69
C GLU A 246 0.87 1.34 16.14
N THR A 247 2.05 1.96 16.02
CA THR A 247 2.26 3.36 16.40
C THR A 247 2.09 4.34 15.24
N GLY A 248 1.89 3.84 14.01
CA GLY A 248 1.76 4.68 12.81
C GLY A 248 3.11 5.18 12.23
N ASP A 249 4.24 4.82 12.85
CA ASP A 249 5.56 5.37 12.50
C ASP A 249 6.16 4.80 11.19
N ILE A 250 5.65 3.69 10.66
CA ILE A 250 6.28 2.96 9.53
C ILE A 250 5.89 3.50 8.15
N VAL A 251 4.74 4.19 8.01
CA VAL A 251 4.25 4.60 6.68
C VAL A 251 5.18 5.63 6.01
N GLU A 252 5.90 6.44 6.81
CA GLU A 252 6.85 7.43 6.27
C GLU A 252 8.19 6.80 5.86
N GLY A 253 8.66 5.77 6.56
CA GLY A 253 9.98 5.15 6.32
C GLY A 253 10.07 4.42 4.96
N ILE A 254 9.05 3.64 4.60
CA ILE A 254 9.04 2.85 3.35
C ILE A 254 8.83 3.76 2.13
N ALA A 255 8.05 4.83 2.27
CA ALA A 255 7.87 5.85 1.23
C ALA A 255 9.16 6.65 1.00
N ALA A 256 9.87 7.01 2.07
CA ALA A 256 11.17 7.68 1.99
C ALA A 256 12.25 6.80 1.33
N GLU A 257 12.26 5.49 1.61
CA GLU A 257 13.24 4.57 1.04
C GLU A 257 13.01 4.30 -0.47
N ARG A 258 11.75 4.20 -0.91
CA ARG A 258 11.40 4.18 -2.35
C ARG A 258 11.74 5.50 -3.05
N ALA A 259 11.44 6.63 -2.43
CA ALA A 259 11.76 7.95 -2.99
C ALA A 259 13.27 8.19 -3.10
N MET A 260 14.07 7.67 -2.18
CA MET A 260 15.54 7.75 -2.22
C MET A 260 16.16 6.80 -3.25
N SER A 261 15.57 5.61 -3.46
CA SER A 261 15.99 4.68 -4.51
C SER A 261 15.69 5.21 -5.92
N GLU A 262 14.57 5.93 -6.11
CA GLU A 262 14.17 6.46 -7.42
C GLU A 262 14.82 7.79 -7.81
N LYS A 263 15.25 8.62 -6.84
CA LYS A 263 15.77 9.98 -7.14
C LYS A 263 17.29 10.14 -7.08
N GLY A 264 18.04 9.16 -6.61
CA GLY A 264 19.44 9.37 -6.23
C GLY A 264 19.54 10.33 -5.03
N LEU A 265 20.41 10.00 -4.08
CA LEU A 265 20.53 10.76 -2.84
C LEU A 265 20.82 12.25 -3.12
N PRO A 266 20.06 13.21 -2.54
CA PRO A 266 20.47 14.60 -2.55
C PRO A 266 21.76 14.74 -1.73
N GLN A 267 22.74 15.46 -2.29
CA GLN A 267 23.95 15.82 -1.57
C GLN A 267 23.60 16.66 -0.34
N LYS A 268 24.25 16.35 0.78
CA LYS A 268 24.14 17.04 2.08
C LYS A 268 24.03 18.56 1.92
N GLY A 269 22.90 19.12 2.36
CA GLY A 269 22.71 20.56 2.52
C GLY A 269 21.54 20.86 3.47
N VAL A 270 21.90 21.29 4.69
CA VAL A 270 21.11 22.03 5.69
C VAL A 270 19.78 21.43 6.16
N ALA A 271 19.71 21.10 7.46
CA ALA A 271 18.51 20.64 8.13
C ALA A 271 17.42 21.73 8.17
N PRO A 272 16.15 21.43 7.81
CA PRO A 272 15.06 22.38 7.98
C PRO A 272 14.64 22.45 9.46
N GLU A 273 14.43 23.68 9.93
CA GLU A 273 13.88 23.98 11.25
C GLU A 273 12.50 23.34 11.44
N ARG A 274 12.28 22.76 12.63
CA ARG A 274 11.00 22.17 13.02
C ARG A 274 9.98 23.29 13.27
N GLY A 275 9.08 23.49 12.32
CA GLY A 275 7.90 24.34 12.50
C GLY A 275 6.96 23.76 13.58
N ARG A 276 6.40 24.64 14.42
CA ARG A 276 5.39 24.29 15.44
C ARG A 276 4.10 23.76 14.78
N PRO A 277 3.32 22.94 15.49
CA PRO A 277 2.00 22.51 15.04
C PRO A 277 1.09 23.72 14.79
N LEU A 278 0.47 23.77 13.61
CA LEU A 278 -0.64 24.67 13.31
C LEU A 278 -1.88 24.15 14.04
N GLU A 279 -2.33 24.89 15.05
CA GLU A 279 -3.68 24.74 15.60
C GLU A 279 -4.67 25.20 14.53
N VAL A 280 -5.46 24.24 14.01
CA VAL A 280 -6.60 24.54 13.14
C VAL A 280 -7.81 24.78 14.05
N PRO A 281 -8.44 25.96 14.03
CA PRO A 281 -9.65 26.20 14.83
C PRO A 281 -10.80 25.34 14.28
N VAL A 282 -11.43 24.58 15.18
CA VAL A 282 -12.68 23.86 14.95
C VAL A 282 -13.79 24.89 14.71
N PRO A 283 -14.51 24.85 13.58
CA PRO A 283 -15.66 25.73 13.40
C PRO A 283 -16.78 25.37 14.37
N LEU A 284 -17.29 26.39 15.06
CA LEU A 284 -18.50 26.33 15.88
C LEU A 284 -19.69 25.79 15.08
N GLU A 285 -20.52 25.03 15.79
CA GLU A 285 -21.79 24.43 15.39
C GLU A 285 -22.66 25.38 14.55
N ALA A 286 -23.11 24.88 13.39
CA ALA A 286 -24.22 25.47 12.65
C ALA A 286 -25.49 24.67 12.96
N ASP A 287 -26.53 25.38 13.38
CA ASP A 287 -27.86 24.88 13.70
C ASP A 287 -28.41 23.92 12.64
N VAL A 288 -28.67 22.68 13.07
CA VAL A 288 -29.42 21.69 12.30
C VAL A 288 -30.91 21.90 12.56
N PRO A 289 -31.74 22.17 11.54
CA PRO A 289 -33.19 22.26 11.73
C PRO A 289 -33.78 20.89 12.12
N GLN A 290 -34.60 20.88 13.17
CA GLN A 290 -35.29 19.70 13.67
C GLN A 290 -36.22 19.10 12.59
N THR A 291 -35.88 17.90 12.12
CA THR A 291 -36.76 17.10 11.26
C THR A 291 -37.87 16.47 12.11
N GLN A 292 -39.11 16.64 11.62
CA GLN A 292 -40.35 16.17 12.23
C GLN A 292 -40.36 14.66 12.50
N LYS A 293 -40.95 14.29 13.66
CA LYS A 293 -41.29 12.91 14.04
C LYS A 293 -42.18 12.26 12.96
N VAL A 294 -41.67 11.18 12.36
CA VAL A 294 -42.48 10.22 11.60
C VAL A 294 -43.18 9.28 12.59
N PRO A 295 -44.49 9.01 12.46
CA PRO A 295 -45.19 8.10 13.35
C PRO A 295 -44.75 6.65 13.11
N GLN A 296 -44.53 5.92 14.20
CA GLN A 296 -44.22 4.50 14.21
C GLN A 296 -45.44 3.70 13.73
N THR A 297 -45.30 2.95 12.64
CA THR A 297 -46.24 1.88 12.29
C THR A 297 -45.84 0.59 12.99
N GLU A 298 -46.79 0.05 13.74
CA GLU A 298 -46.71 -1.18 14.52
C GLU A 298 -46.42 -2.41 13.65
N ASN A 299 -45.57 -3.27 14.20
CA ASN A 299 -45.32 -4.64 13.76
C ASN A 299 -46.59 -5.49 13.88
N VAL A 300 -47.00 -6.13 12.78
CA VAL A 300 -47.79 -7.36 12.81
C VAL A 300 -47.12 -8.37 11.89
N PHE A 301 -46.28 -9.24 12.46
CA PHE A 301 -45.98 -10.54 11.89
C PHE A 301 -46.84 -11.56 12.66
N LYS A 302 -47.78 -12.18 11.96
CA LYS A 302 -48.41 -13.44 12.37
C LYS A 302 -47.74 -14.57 11.58
N GLU A 303 -47.69 -15.71 12.27
CA GLU A 303 -47.13 -17.03 11.91
C GLU A 303 -47.42 -17.51 10.49
#